data_AF-A0A1B6JFE4-F1
#
_entry.id   AF-A0A1B6JFE4-F1
#
_cell.length_a   1.000
_cell.length_b   1.000
_cell.length_c   1.000
_cell.angle_alpha   90.00
_cell.angle_beta   90.00
_cell.angle_gamma   90.00
#
_symmetry.space_group_name_H-M   'P 1'
#
loop_
_entity.id
_entity.type
_entity.pdbx_description
1 polymer ?
#
loop_
_entity_poly.entity_id
_entity_poly.type
_entity_poly.pdbx_seq_one_letter_code
_entity_poly.pdbx_strand_id
1 'polypeptide(L)'
;GLLHLEVFNQRLEQEYGAEALMTAPSVPYRVTIKGKKNIAKYKTSELIISDPSKLPDINIINNISEPIVTGKIITPYKYMNSIMMLCGERRGLLNKTENLDESRVTLTYQLPLNEIIVDFHDKVKSLSSGFASFDYEDCGYQVSKLVKL
;
A
#
# COMPACT_ATOMS: atom_id res chain seq x y z
N GLY A 1 7.14 -5.31 -11.90
CA GLY A 1 7.53 -6.19 -10.78
C GLY A 1 8.98 -5.93 -10.42
N LEU A 2 9.39 -6.24 -9.18
CA LEU A 2 10.74 -5.95 -8.66
C LEU A 2 11.88 -6.41 -9.58
N LEU A 3 11.78 -7.62 -10.15
CA LEU A 3 12.74 -8.16 -11.13
C LEU A 3 12.90 -7.33 -12.40
N HIS A 4 11.84 -6.67 -12.87
CA HIS A 4 11.91 -5.81 -14.05
C HIS A 4 12.69 -4.52 -13.76
N LEU A 5 12.70 -4.13 -12.49
CA LEU A 5 13.27 -2.88 -12.01
C LEU A 5 14.77 -3.04 -11.74
N GLU A 6 15.21 -4.19 -11.22
CA GLU A 6 16.63 -4.53 -11.09
C GLU A 6 17.36 -4.60 -12.43
N VAL A 7 16.78 -5.30 -13.41
CA VAL A 7 17.39 -5.41 -14.76
C VAL A 7 17.46 -4.04 -15.44
N PHE A 8 16.45 -3.20 -15.25
CA PHE A 8 16.44 -1.83 -15.79
C PHE A 8 17.54 -0.97 -15.16
N ASN A 9 17.74 -1.04 -13.84
CA ASN A 9 18.83 -0.34 -13.15
C ASN A 9 20.21 -0.82 -13.62
N GLN A 10 20.42 -2.14 -13.71
CA GLN A 10 21.69 -2.70 -14.15
C GLN A 10 22.05 -2.24 -15.57
N ARG A 11 21.06 -2.13 -16.47
CA ARG A 11 21.27 -1.58 -17.81
C ARG A 11 21.56 -0.07 -17.79
N LEU A 12 20.89 0.69 -16.93
CA LEU A 12 21.10 2.15 -16.80
C LEU A 12 22.50 2.50 -16.31
N GLU A 13 23.00 1.73 -15.35
CA GLU A 13 24.34 1.89 -14.80
C GLU A 13 25.42 1.51 -15.83
N GLN A 14 25.22 0.40 -16.55
CA GLN A 14 26.18 -0.07 -17.57
C GLN A 14 26.17 0.75 -18.86
N GLU A 15 25.02 1.21 -19.34
CA GLU A 15 24.90 1.91 -20.63
C GLU A 15 25.03 3.43 -20.50
N TYR A 16 24.62 4.03 -19.37
CA TYR A 16 24.54 5.50 -19.22
C TYR A 16 25.35 6.04 -18.05
N GLY A 17 25.99 5.20 -17.23
CA GLY A 17 26.79 5.63 -16.08
C GLY A 17 25.99 6.41 -15.04
N ALA A 18 24.66 6.26 -15.02
CA ALA A 18 23.76 6.97 -14.14
C ALA A 18 23.28 6.03 -13.02
N GLU A 19 23.55 6.42 -11.78
CA GLU A 19 23.14 5.71 -10.58
C GLU A 19 21.73 6.16 -10.17
N ALA A 20 20.75 5.26 -10.23
CA ALA A 20 19.37 5.56 -9.86
C ALA A 20 19.17 5.35 -8.35
N LEU A 21 19.14 6.44 -7.58
CA LEU A 21 18.72 6.41 -6.18
C LEU A 21 17.22 6.09 -6.09
N MET A 22 16.90 4.85 -5.74
CA MET A 22 15.52 4.44 -5.49
C MET A 22 15.08 4.85 -4.09
N THR A 23 14.15 5.80 -4.01
CA THR A 23 13.40 6.08 -2.79
C THR A 23 12.22 5.14 -2.67
N ALA A 24 11.80 4.81 -1.45
CA ALA A 24 10.58 4.04 -1.23
C ALA A 24 9.40 4.67 -1.99
N PRO A 25 8.57 3.86 -2.68
CA PRO A 25 7.40 4.37 -3.37
C PRO A 25 6.51 5.10 -2.35
N SER A 26 6.16 6.34 -2.64
CA SER A 26 5.31 7.14 -1.76
C SER A 26 3.85 7.01 -2.19
N VAL A 27 2.95 6.79 -1.24
CA VAL A 27 1.52 6.75 -1.50
C VAL A 27 0.91 8.15 -1.43
N PRO A 28 -0.06 8.48 -2.30
CA PRO A 28 -0.76 9.76 -2.22
C PRO A 28 -1.72 9.76 -1.03
N TYR A 29 -1.47 10.61 -0.04
CA TYR A 29 -2.39 10.86 1.06
C TYR A 29 -3.37 11.98 0.70
N ARG A 30 -4.63 11.85 1.11
CA ARG A 30 -5.61 12.94 1.01
C ARG A 30 -5.71 13.66 2.33
N VAL A 31 -5.52 14.97 2.31
CA VAL A 31 -5.56 15.82 3.50
C VAL A 31 -6.71 16.80 3.38
N THR A 32 -7.65 16.73 4.31
CA THR A 32 -8.74 17.69 4.42
C THR A 32 -8.29 18.87 5.29
N ILE A 33 -8.40 20.08 4.78
CA ILE A 33 -7.95 21.30 5.48
C ILE A 33 -9.11 21.91 6.29
N LYS A 34 -8.82 22.42 7.50
CA LYS A 34 -9.75 23.18 8.34
C LYS A 34 -9.52 24.69 8.20
N GLY A 35 -10.62 25.44 8.11
CA GLY A 35 -10.66 26.90 8.24
C GLY A 35 -10.81 27.67 6.92
N LYS A 36 -11.78 28.62 6.89
CA LYS A 36 -12.12 29.44 5.71
C LYS A 36 -10.93 30.22 5.12
N LYS A 37 -9.99 30.69 5.96
CA LYS A 37 -8.77 31.41 5.52
C LYS A 37 -7.79 30.50 4.76
N ASN A 38 -7.70 29.23 5.16
CA ASN A 38 -6.79 28.27 4.52
C ASN A 38 -7.41 27.69 3.24
N ILE A 39 -8.72 27.45 3.22
CA ILE A 39 -9.45 27.05 2.01
C ILE A 39 -9.35 28.17 0.93
N ALA A 40 -9.39 29.44 1.34
CA ALA A 40 -9.15 30.56 0.42
C ALA A 40 -7.69 30.64 -0.08
N LYS A 41 -6.72 30.27 0.75
CA LYS A 41 -5.28 30.25 0.41
C LYS A 41 -4.92 29.12 -0.55
N TYR A 42 -5.45 27.91 -0.32
CA TYR A 42 -5.19 26.73 -1.15
C TYR A 42 -6.21 26.54 -2.28
N LYS A 43 -7.27 27.36 -2.34
CA LYS A 43 -8.41 27.29 -3.28
C LYS A 43 -9.17 25.95 -3.30
N THR A 44 -8.78 24.98 -2.49
CA THR A 44 -9.38 23.66 -2.36
C THR A 44 -9.52 23.28 -0.88
N SER A 45 -10.54 22.49 -0.56
CA SER A 45 -10.74 21.89 0.76
C SER A 45 -9.93 20.60 0.95
N GLU A 46 -9.46 20.00 -0.14
CA GLU A 46 -8.75 18.72 -0.17
C GLU A 46 -7.45 18.85 -0.94
N LEU A 47 -6.34 18.43 -0.32
CA LEU A 47 -5.02 18.37 -0.93
C LEU A 47 -4.59 16.91 -1.07
N ILE A 48 -4.10 16.55 -2.25
CA ILE A 48 -3.43 15.26 -2.46
C ILE A 48 -1.93 15.49 -2.25
N ILE A 49 -1.36 14.80 -1.27
CA ILE A 49 0.02 14.95 -0.86
C ILE A 49 0.69 13.60 -0.98
N SER A 50 1.57 13.48 -1.97
CA SER A 50 2.46 12.33 -2.12
C SER A 50 3.79 12.50 -1.38
N ASP A 51 4.17 13.74 -1.05
CA ASP A 51 5.44 14.03 -0.38
C ASP A 51 5.21 14.46 1.08
N PRO A 52 5.76 13.75 2.07
CA PRO A 52 5.56 14.07 3.48
C PRO A 52 6.13 15.44 3.89
N SER A 53 7.04 16.03 3.11
CA SER A 53 7.59 17.37 3.36
C SER A 53 6.62 18.47 2.94
N LYS A 54 5.69 18.17 2.03
CA LYS A 54 4.65 19.11 1.56
C LYS A 54 3.39 19.08 2.43
N LEU A 55 3.39 18.31 3.52
CA LEU A 55 2.30 18.30 4.49
C LEU A 55 2.14 19.69 5.11
N PRO A 56 0.94 20.30 5.03
CA PRO A 56 0.64 21.52 5.76
C PRO A 56 0.72 21.32 7.28
N ASP A 57 0.80 22.41 8.03
CA ASP A 57 0.80 22.40 9.50
C ASP A 57 -0.33 21.53 10.07
N ILE A 58 -0.03 20.70 11.07
CA ILE A 58 -0.99 19.82 11.75
C ILE A 58 -2.20 20.61 12.29
N ASN A 59 -2.00 21.87 12.70
CA ASN A 59 -3.07 22.74 13.19
C ASN A 59 -4.13 23.09 12.13
N ILE A 60 -3.78 23.01 10.84
CA ILE A 60 -4.71 23.29 9.74
C ILE A 60 -5.28 22.02 9.11
N ILE A 61 -4.82 20.84 9.52
CA ILE A 61 -5.31 19.55 9.05
C ILE A 61 -6.53 19.15 9.88
N ASN A 62 -7.63 18.84 9.20
CA ASN A 62 -8.81 18.26 9.82
C ASN A 62 -8.69 16.74 9.91
N ASN A 63 -8.39 16.09 8.78
CA ASN A 63 -8.27 14.65 8.66
C ASN A 63 -7.23 14.31 7.59
N ILE A 64 -6.56 13.17 7.77
CA ILE A 64 -5.68 12.56 6.77
C ILE A 64 -6.32 11.24 6.40
N SER A 65 -6.44 10.99 5.11
CA SER A 65 -6.95 9.74 4.56
C SER A 65 -5.85 9.05 3.78
N GLU A 66 -5.63 7.77 4.09
CA GLU A 66 -4.72 6.90 3.35
C GLU A 66 -5.48 6.11 2.29
N PRO A 67 -4.85 5.81 1.14
CA PRO A 67 -5.44 4.94 0.14
C PRO A 67 -5.49 3.51 0.66
N ILE A 68 -6.67 2.89 0.54
CA ILE A 68 -6.91 1.50 0.91
C ILE A 68 -7.11 0.70 -0.37
N VAL A 69 -6.61 -0.52 -0.37
CA VAL A 69 -6.87 -1.49 -1.44
C VAL A 69 -7.58 -2.72 -0.89
N THR A 70 -8.35 -3.35 -1.77
CA THR A 70 -8.86 -4.69 -1.52
C THR A 70 -7.89 -5.68 -2.15
N GLY A 71 -7.14 -6.38 -1.30
CA GLY A 71 -6.21 -7.43 -1.69
C GLY A 71 -6.88 -8.79 -1.71
N LYS A 72 -6.77 -9.52 -2.82
CA LYS A 72 -7.24 -10.89 -2.99
C LYS A 72 -6.04 -11.83 -3.03
N ILE A 73 -5.99 -12.76 -2.09
CA ILE A 73 -4.90 -13.74 -1.97
C ILE A 73 -5.47 -15.14 -2.19
N ILE A 74 -4.96 -15.84 -3.20
CA ILE A 74 -5.32 -17.23 -3.46
C ILE A 74 -4.16 -18.09 -3.01
N THR A 75 -4.39 -19.01 -2.07
CA THR A 75 -3.35 -19.86 -1.50
C THR A 75 -3.90 -21.24 -1.13
N PRO A 76 -3.06 -22.30 -1.12
CA PRO A 76 -3.43 -23.56 -0.49
C PRO A 76 -3.69 -23.41 1.01
N TYR A 77 -4.59 -24.23 1.58
CA TYR A 77 -4.93 -24.23 3.01
C TYR A 77 -3.70 -24.36 3.93
N LYS A 78 -2.69 -25.11 3.49
CA LYS A 78 -1.44 -25.32 4.23
C LYS A 78 -0.75 -24.01 4.63
N TYR A 79 -0.85 -22.97 3.80
CA TYR A 79 -0.19 -21.67 4.02
C TYR A 79 -1.15 -20.57 4.47
N MET A 80 -2.44 -20.86 4.58
CA MET A 80 -3.48 -19.89 4.96
C MET A 80 -3.13 -19.16 6.25
N ASN A 81 -2.74 -19.89 7.30
CA ASN A 81 -2.46 -19.29 8.60
C ASN A 81 -1.27 -18.31 8.57
N SER A 82 -0.21 -18.66 7.83
CA SER A 82 0.96 -17.79 7.65
C SER A 82 0.61 -16.49 6.92
N ILE A 83 -0.24 -16.59 5.89
CA ILE A 83 -0.72 -15.42 5.15
C ILE A 83 -1.64 -14.55 6.02
N MET A 84 -2.55 -15.16 6.79
CA MET A 84 -3.42 -14.41 7.70
C MET A 84 -2.62 -13.63 8.74
N MET A 85 -1.55 -14.23 9.28
CA MET A 85 -0.65 -13.56 10.23
C MET A 85 0.05 -12.37 9.58
N LEU A 86 0.57 -12.53 8.35
CA LEU A 86 1.18 -11.44 7.59
C LEU A 86 0.18 -10.29 7.33
N CYS A 87 -1.05 -10.61 6.93
CA CYS A 87 -2.10 -9.61 6.74
C CYS A 87 -2.44 -8.89 8.05
N GLY A 88 -2.46 -9.61 9.17
CA GLY A 88 -2.69 -9.02 10.50
C GLY A 88 -1.61 -8.03 10.91
N GLU A 89 -0.32 -8.35 10.69
CA GLU A 89 0.80 -7.43 10.94
C GLU A 89 0.70 -6.16 10.10
N ARG A 90 0.15 -6.26 8.89
CA ARG A 90 -0.02 -5.16 7.93
C ARG A 90 -1.32 -4.37 8.09
N ARG A 91 -1.95 -4.41 9.27
CA ARG A 91 -3.22 -3.74 9.57
C ARG A 91 -4.36 -4.18 8.63
N GLY A 92 -4.29 -5.41 8.11
CA GLY A 92 -5.26 -5.96 7.19
C GLY A 92 -6.54 -6.39 7.88
N LEU A 93 -7.67 -5.94 7.35
CA LEU A 93 -9.01 -6.35 7.79
C LEU A 93 -9.51 -7.46 6.89
N LEU A 94 -9.79 -8.64 7.45
CA LEU A 94 -10.39 -9.74 6.71
C LEU A 94 -11.82 -9.37 6.32
N ASN A 95 -12.08 -9.29 5.02
CA ASN A 95 -13.39 -8.96 4.49
C ASN A 95 -14.17 -10.23 4.11
N LYS A 96 -13.51 -11.17 3.41
CA LYS A 96 -14.15 -12.41 2.95
C LYS A 96 -13.16 -13.56 2.87
N THR A 97 -13.64 -14.76 3.17
CA THR A 97 -12.93 -16.02 2.94
C THR A 97 -13.80 -16.91 2.06
N GLU A 98 -13.26 -17.38 0.95
CA GLU A 98 -13.96 -18.25 0.00
C GLU A 98 -13.12 -19.49 -0.29
N ASN A 99 -13.71 -20.67 -0.10
CA ASN A 99 -13.03 -21.91 -0.43
C ASN A 99 -13.23 -22.18 -1.92
N LEU A 100 -12.14 -22.28 -2.69
CA LEU A 100 -12.23 -22.58 -4.12
C LEU A 100 -12.43 -24.07 -4.33
N ASP A 101 -11.60 -24.88 -3.66
CA ASP A 101 -11.60 -26.33 -3.72
C ASP A 101 -11.19 -26.89 -2.35
N GLU A 102 -11.15 -28.21 -2.20
CA GLU A 102 -10.69 -28.89 -0.97
C GLU A 102 -9.27 -28.50 -0.54
N SER A 103 -8.43 -28.03 -1.46
CA SER A 103 -7.03 -27.69 -1.20
C SER A 103 -6.70 -26.19 -1.22
N ARG A 104 -7.61 -25.33 -1.73
CA ARG A 104 -7.33 -23.91 -2.00
C ARG A 104 -8.38 -22.97 -1.43
N VAL A 105 -7.93 -21.84 -0.92
CA VAL A 105 -8.76 -20.79 -0.35
C VAL A 105 -8.39 -19.44 -0.97
N THR A 106 -9.40 -18.60 -1.17
CA THR A 106 -9.29 -17.18 -1.47
C THR A 106 -9.57 -16.38 -0.21
N LEU A 107 -8.67 -15.45 0.09
CA LEU A 107 -8.80 -14.51 1.18
C LEU A 107 -8.88 -13.10 0.60
N THR A 108 -9.93 -12.36 0.95
CA THR A 108 -10.11 -10.97 0.57
C THR A 108 -9.88 -10.11 1.80
N TYR A 109 -8.86 -9.26 1.73
CA TYR A 109 -8.46 -8.35 2.80
C TYR A 109 -8.56 -6.90 2.33
N GLN A 110 -8.93 -6.00 3.23
CA GLN A 110 -8.72 -4.57 3.05
C GLN A 110 -7.41 -4.18 3.73
N LEU A 111 -6.48 -3.63 2.96
CA LEU A 111 -5.13 -3.31 3.39
C LEU A 111 -4.79 -1.87 2.99
N PRO A 112 -4.12 -1.11 3.87
CA PRO A 112 -3.53 0.17 3.49
C PRO A 112 -2.48 -0.02 2.39
N LEU A 113 -2.53 0.82 1.35
CA LEU A 113 -1.58 0.72 0.24
C LEU A 113 -0.14 0.86 0.73
N ASN A 114 0.13 1.72 1.72
CA ASN A 114 1.47 1.95 2.26
C ASN A 114 2.13 0.68 2.85
N GLU A 115 1.33 -0.26 3.36
CA GLU A 115 1.82 -1.49 3.97
C GLU A 115 2.14 -2.57 2.95
N ILE A 116 1.49 -2.52 1.77
CA ILE A 116 1.63 -3.56 0.75
C ILE A 116 2.61 -3.20 -0.38
N ILE A 117 2.94 -1.91 -0.55
CA ILE A 117 3.88 -1.47 -1.57
C ILE A 117 5.33 -1.92 -1.31
N VAL A 118 5.66 -2.28 -0.06
CA VAL A 118 7.01 -2.71 0.33
C VAL A 118 6.98 -4.17 0.81
N ASP A 119 7.70 -5.03 0.11
CA ASP A 119 7.97 -6.44 0.43
C ASP A 119 6.75 -7.37 0.62
N PHE A 120 5.50 -6.89 0.47
CA PHE A 120 4.33 -7.72 0.73
C PHE A 120 4.19 -8.87 -0.26
N HIS A 121 4.31 -8.57 -1.55
CA HIS A 121 4.23 -9.58 -2.61
C HIS A 121 5.33 -10.65 -2.44
N ASP A 122 6.54 -10.25 -2.08
CA ASP A 122 7.66 -11.18 -1.90
C ASP A 122 7.50 -12.02 -0.62
N LYS A 123 6.99 -11.43 0.46
CA LYS A 123 6.62 -12.19 1.67
C LYS A 123 5.51 -13.21 1.39
N VAL A 124 4.46 -12.82 0.65
CA VAL A 124 3.38 -13.75 0.27
C VAL A 124 3.92 -14.92 -0.54
N LYS A 125 4.79 -14.65 -1.53
CA LYS A 125 5.44 -15.72 -2.31
C LYS A 125 6.38 -16.57 -1.47
N SER A 126 7.19 -15.97 -0.60
CA SER A 126 8.12 -16.70 0.27
C SER A 126 7.38 -17.64 1.23
N LEU A 127 6.35 -17.15 1.93
CA LEU A 127 5.55 -17.93 2.88
C LEU A 127 4.77 -19.07 2.20
N SER A 128 4.38 -18.87 0.95
CA SER A 128 3.65 -19.88 0.17
C SER A 128 4.54 -20.76 -0.70
N SER A 129 5.86 -20.63 -0.64
CA SER A 129 6.79 -21.31 -1.57
C SER A 129 6.46 -21.06 -3.05
N GLY A 130 5.87 -19.90 -3.37
CA GLY A 130 5.44 -19.51 -4.71
C GLY A 130 4.06 -20.01 -5.14
N PHE A 131 3.33 -20.70 -4.26
CA PHE A 131 1.98 -21.22 -4.56
C PHE A 131 0.86 -20.22 -4.31
N ALA A 132 1.13 -19.06 -3.69
CA ALA A 132 0.13 -18.01 -3.50
C ALA A 132 0.22 -16.94 -4.59
N SER A 133 -0.96 -16.51 -5.04
CA SER A 133 -1.15 -15.35 -5.91
C SER A 133 -1.77 -14.21 -5.11
N PHE A 134 -1.32 -12.99 -5.39
CA PHE A 134 -1.85 -11.78 -4.77
C PHE A 134 -2.20 -10.78 -5.85
N ASP A 135 -3.46 -10.36 -5.85
CA ASP A 135 -3.99 -9.27 -6.66
C ASP A 135 -4.57 -8.20 -5.74
N TYR A 136 -4.59 -6.95 -6.18
CA TYR A 136 -5.21 -5.86 -5.41
C TYR A 136 -5.97 -4.91 -6.31
N GLU A 137 -7.06 -4.37 -5.78
CA GLU A 137 -7.90 -3.37 -6.45
C GLU A 137 -8.04 -2.14 -5.56
N ASP A 138 -8.05 -0.95 -6.17
CA ASP A 138 -8.23 0.30 -5.44
C ASP A 138 -9.61 0.32 -4.76
N CYS A 139 -9.63 0.56 -3.45
CA CYS A 139 -10.83 0.56 -2.63
C CYS A 139 -11.13 1.96 -2.05
N GLY A 140 -10.58 3.01 -2.67
CA GLY A 140 -10.75 4.39 -2.25
C GLY A 140 -9.86 4.78 -1.05
N TYR A 141 -10.34 5.76 -0.28
CA TYR A 141 -9.56 6.38 0.80
C TYR A 141 -10.27 6.21 2.13
N GLN A 142 -9.50 5.83 3.15
CA GLN A 142 -10.01 5.70 4.51
C GLN A 142 -9.34 6.73 5.41
N VAL A 143 -10.16 7.45 6.18
CA VAL A 143 -9.67 8.38 7.19
C VAL A 143 -8.89 7.60 8.24
N SER A 144 -7.61 7.92 8.38
CA SER A 144 -6.71 7.26 9.31
C SER A 144 -6.12 8.29 10.26
N LYS A 145 -6.08 7.98 11.55
CA LYS A 145 -5.41 8.83 12.55
C LYS A 145 -3.90 8.65 12.44
N LEU A 146 -3.32 9.14 11.35
CA LEU A 146 -1.88 9.18 11.17
C LEU A 146 -1.30 10.29 12.05
N VAL A 147 -0.59 9.90 13.11
CA VAL A 147 0.29 10.80 13.85
C VAL A 147 1.66 10.78 13.17
N LYS A 148 2.18 11.96 12.85
CA LYS A 148 3.57 12.12 12.39
C LYS A 148 4.49 11.74 13.56
N LEU A 149 5.29 10.69 13.38
CA LEU A 149 6.39 10.33 14.29
C LEU A 149 7.65 11.11 13.94
#